data_AF-A0A2H6E9K0-F1
#
_entry.id   AF-A0A2H6E9K0-F1
#
_cell.length_a   1.000
_cell.length_b   1.000
_cell.length_c   1.000
_cell.angle_alpha   90.00
_cell.angle_beta   90.00
_cell.angle_gamma   90.00
#
_symmetry.space_group_name_H-M   'P 1'
#
loop_
_entity.id
_entity.type
_entity.pdbx_description
1 polymer ?
#
loop_
_entity_poly.entity_id
_entity_poly.type
_entity_poly.pdbx_seq_one_letter_code
_entity_poly.pdbx_strand_id
1 'polypeptide(L)'
;MEEKKIQSQINEINRKLDIVLEEIELQRKHRREIDDLKDDLMRVGNDLYATAVTELEDVHDYLETGDILHLGKKLLRNVKTMNKMFDQIESARDFLEDVSPLIRESIIDIMNKLDEYDRKGYFQFIKQSETIIENVITSFSPEDVKALGDNIVTILNTIKNLTQPDMLQAINNAVSVYKKLDIEIEDDVSYFQLFKTMNTPEMRKGIAFGIKFLKSLAETQTTNGKLTTVKKEQTN
;
A
#
# COMPACT_ATOMS: atom_id res chain seq x y z
N MET A 1 63.63 -53.56 40.56
CA MET A 1 62.32 -53.08 40.05
C MET A 1 62.27 -51.56 39.92
N GLU A 2 62.93 -50.80 40.81
CA GLU A 2 62.95 -49.33 40.76
C GLU A 2 63.66 -48.76 39.53
N GLU A 3 64.77 -49.36 39.09
CA GLU A 3 65.55 -48.89 37.94
C GLU A 3 64.76 -48.91 36.62
N LYS A 4 63.91 -49.93 36.40
CA LYS A 4 62.98 -49.98 35.25
C LYS A 4 61.91 -48.90 35.31
N LYS A 5 61.45 -48.52 36.51
CA LYS A 5 60.44 -47.47 36.69
C LYS A 5 61.02 -46.09 36.41
N ILE A 6 62.26 -45.85 36.86
CA ILE A 6 63.01 -44.63 36.56
C ILE A 6 63.27 -44.51 35.05
N GLN A 7 63.70 -45.59 34.39
CA GLN A 7 63.92 -45.58 32.94
C GLN A 7 62.63 -45.31 32.16
N SER A 8 61.50 -45.85 32.62
CA SER A 8 60.19 -45.59 32.00
C SER A 8 59.76 -44.13 32.15
N GLN A 9 60.01 -43.51 33.31
CA GLN A 9 59.71 -42.10 33.54
C GLN A 9 60.59 -41.18 32.70
N ILE A 10 61.88 -41.49 32.56
CA ILE A 10 62.80 -40.74 31.70
C ILE A 10 62.34 -40.81 30.24
N ASN A 11 61.94 -41.99 29.76
CA ASN A 11 61.43 -42.15 28.40
C ASN A 11 60.13 -41.36 28.17
N GLU A 12 59.24 -41.31 29.16
CA GLU A 12 58.00 -40.52 29.09
C GLU A 12 58.29 -39.02 29.08
N ILE A 13 59.26 -38.56 29.87
CA ILE A 13 59.72 -37.16 29.89
C ILE A 13 60.34 -36.78 28.56
N ASN A 14 61.21 -37.62 27.99
CA ASN A 14 61.82 -37.36 26.68
C ASN A 14 60.75 -37.22 25.60
N ARG A 15 59.77 -38.12 25.57
CA ARG A 15 58.64 -38.01 24.63
C ARG A 15 57.82 -36.72 24.82
N LYS A 16 57.60 -36.29 26.07
CA LYS A 16 56.92 -35.01 26.36
C LYS A 16 57.76 -33.81 25.93
N LEU A 17 59.08 -33.86 26.14
CA LEU A 17 60.02 -32.84 25.69
C LEU A 17 60.06 -32.74 24.16
N ASP A 18 60.03 -33.87 23.45
CA ASP A 18 59.99 -33.89 21.98
C ASP A 18 58.73 -33.19 21.45
N ILE A 19 57.56 -33.47 22.04
CA ILE A 19 56.29 -32.80 21.68
C ILE A 19 56.34 -31.30 21.98
N VAL A 20 56.92 -30.91 23.13
CA VAL A 20 57.06 -29.49 23.49
C VAL A 20 58.06 -28.79 22.58
N LEU A 21 59.15 -29.45 22.18
CA LEU A 21 60.14 -28.91 21.26
C LEU A 21 59.53 -28.67 19.87
N GLU A 22 58.74 -29.62 19.37
CA GLU A 22 58.01 -29.49 18.11
C GLU A 22 57.03 -28.29 18.15
N GLU A 23 56.26 -28.14 19.23
CA GLU A 23 55.35 -27.00 19.42
C GLU A 23 56.12 -25.66 19.52
N ILE A 24 57.27 -25.64 20.19
CA ILE A 24 58.12 -24.44 20.29
C ILE A 24 58.68 -24.05 18.92
N GLU A 25 59.05 -25.01 18.08
CA GLU A 25 59.50 -24.74 16.70
C GLU A 25 58.38 -24.17 15.84
N LEU A 26 57.17 -24.72 15.93
CA LEU A 26 55.98 -24.18 15.26
C LEU A 26 55.66 -22.77 15.73
N GLN A 27 55.71 -22.50 17.04
CA GLN A 27 55.53 -21.15 17.58
C GLN A 27 56.64 -20.17 17.15
N ARG A 28 57.88 -20.64 17.02
CA ARG A 28 59.00 -19.81 16.51
C ARG A 28 58.81 -19.45 15.05
N LYS A 29 58.36 -20.39 14.22
CA LYS A 29 58.01 -20.15 12.82
C LYS A 29 56.90 -19.12 12.71
N HIS A 30 55.85 -19.26 13.51
CA HIS A 30 54.73 -18.32 13.50
C HIS A 30 55.13 -16.91 13.97
N ARG A 31 56.02 -16.81 14.96
CA ARG A 31 56.61 -15.51 15.36
C ARG A 31 57.39 -14.85 14.21
N ARG A 32 58.18 -15.62 13.46
CA ARG A 32 58.91 -15.09 12.29
C ARG A 32 57.97 -14.66 11.17
N GLU A 33 56.92 -15.43 10.88
CA GLU A 33 55.91 -15.04 9.89
C GLU A 33 55.17 -13.75 10.29
N ILE A 34 54.92 -13.55 11.59
CA ILE A 34 54.36 -12.31 12.11
C ILE A 34 55.37 -11.15 12.01
N ASP A 35 56.65 -11.40 12.30
CA ASP A 35 57.70 -10.39 12.16
C ASP A 35 57.89 -9.98 10.68
N ASP A 36 57.88 -10.94 9.75
CA ASP A 36 57.95 -10.71 8.31
C ASP A 36 56.70 -9.94 7.81
N LEU A 37 55.50 -10.33 8.26
CA LEU A 37 54.26 -9.62 7.94
C LEU A 37 54.28 -8.18 8.49
N LYS A 38 54.83 -7.99 9.68
CA LYS A 38 54.99 -6.67 10.28
C LYS A 38 55.95 -5.82 9.45
N ASP A 39 57.07 -6.39 9.00
CA ASP A 39 58.04 -5.69 8.17
C ASP A 39 57.45 -5.37 6.77
N ASP A 40 56.68 -6.28 6.19
CA ASP A 40 55.94 -6.06 4.94
C ASP A 40 54.87 -4.97 5.08
N LEU A 41 54.10 -4.99 6.17
CA LEU A 41 53.13 -3.94 6.48
C LEU A 41 53.80 -2.60 6.74
N MET A 42 54.97 -2.57 7.39
CA MET A 42 55.72 -1.34 7.58
C MET A 42 56.25 -0.79 6.25
N ARG A 43 56.72 -1.65 5.35
CA ARG A 43 57.15 -1.26 4.00
C ARG A 43 56.00 -0.70 3.17
N VAL A 44 54.91 -1.45 3.05
CA VAL A 44 53.72 -1.01 2.30
C VAL A 44 53.08 0.22 2.95
N GLY A 45 53.08 0.29 4.28
CA GLY A 45 52.59 1.45 5.03
C GLY A 45 53.42 2.71 4.76
N ASN A 46 54.74 2.59 4.70
CA ASN A 46 55.63 3.71 4.34
C ASN A 46 55.44 4.14 2.89
N ASP A 47 55.31 3.20 1.96
CA ASP A 47 55.09 3.50 0.54
C ASP A 47 53.71 4.13 0.29
N LEU A 48 52.67 3.63 0.96
CA LEU A 48 51.32 4.22 0.93
C LEU A 48 51.31 5.60 1.58
N TYR A 49 52.04 5.80 2.69
CA TYR A 49 52.16 7.11 3.32
C TYR A 49 52.89 8.11 2.41
N ALA A 50 54.00 7.71 1.80
CA ALA A 50 54.75 8.57 0.87
C ALA A 50 53.93 8.90 -0.39
N THR A 51 53.22 7.91 -0.95
CA THR A 51 52.33 8.10 -2.11
C THR A 51 51.14 8.97 -1.75
N ALA A 52 50.49 8.71 -0.61
CA ALA A 52 49.40 9.55 -0.13
C ALA A 52 49.87 10.97 0.11
N VAL A 53 51.02 11.21 0.74
CA VAL A 53 51.56 12.57 0.94
C VAL A 53 51.86 13.28 -0.38
N THR A 54 52.33 12.55 -1.40
CA THR A 54 52.64 13.09 -2.73
C THR A 54 51.36 13.38 -3.54
N GLU A 55 50.34 12.51 -3.49
CA GLU A 55 49.05 12.71 -4.16
C GLU A 55 48.09 13.65 -3.38
N LEU A 56 48.26 13.77 -2.07
CA LEU A 56 47.54 14.71 -1.20
C LEU A 56 48.09 16.13 -1.28
N GLU A 57 49.22 16.36 -1.95
CA GLU A 57 49.73 17.70 -2.26
C GLU A 57 48.73 18.48 -3.14
N ASP A 58 47.96 17.77 -3.99
CA ASP A 58 46.85 18.32 -4.79
C ASP A 58 45.53 18.54 -3.99
N VAL A 59 45.44 17.99 -2.76
CA VAL A 59 44.25 18.08 -1.88
C VAL A 59 44.57 18.82 -0.57
N HIS A 60 45.75 19.45 -0.49
CA HIS A 60 46.33 20.05 0.71
C HIS A 60 45.42 21.10 1.39
N ASP A 61 44.55 21.75 0.62
CA ASP A 61 43.59 22.75 1.13
C ASP A 61 42.47 22.15 2.01
N TYR A 62 42.27 20.81 2.00
CA TYR A 62 41.15 20.15 2.69
C TYR A 62 41.53 19.00 3.63
N LEU A 63 42.81 18.61 3.68
CA LEU A 63 43.27 17.47 4.48
C LEU A 63 44.54 17.83 5.27
N GLU A 64 44.40 17.97 6.59
CA GLU A 64 45.54 18.13 7.49
C GLU A 64 46.20 16.76 7.76
N THR A 65 47.51 16.75 8.00
CA THR A 65 48.26 15.51 8.33
C THR A 65 47.68 14.77 9.55
N GLY A 66 46.93 15.47 10.41
CA GLY A 66 46.23 14.90 11.56
C GLY A 66 44.92 14.15 11.21
N ASP A 67 44.31 14.44 10.07
CA ASP A 67 42.98 13.92 9.70
C ASP A 67 43.00 12.43 9.39
N ILE A 68 44.10 11.92 8.80
CA ILE A 68 44.27 10.49 8.52
C ILE A 68 44.38 9.68 9.82
N LEU A 69 45.14 10.19 10.81
CA LEU A 69 45.22 9.58 12.14
C LEU A 69 43.88 9.69 12.89
N HIS A 70 43.15 10.79 12.71
CA HIS A 70 41.83 10.96 13.29
C HIS A 70 40.81 10.01 12.67
N LEU A 71 40.85 9.81 11.35
CA LEU A 71 40.03 8.84 10.63
C LEU A 71 40.35 7.42 11.06
N GLY A 72 41.63 7.05 11.16
CA GLY A 72 42.06 5.76 11.69
C GLY A 72 41.56 5.52 13.12
N LYS A 73 41.69 6.52 14.00
CA LYS A 73 41.10 6.47 15.36
C LYS A 73 39.58 6.34 15.34
N LYS A 74 38.89 7.04 14.44
CA LYS A 74 37.43 7.00 14.29
C LYS A 74 36.97 5.63 13.79
N LEU A 75 37.70 5.02 12.84
CA LEU A 75 37.44 3.66 12.38
C LEU A 75 37.65 2.65 13.51
N LEU A 76 38.80 2.70 14.19
CA LEU A 76 39.10 1.82 15.33
C LEU A 76 38.07 1.96 16.47
N ARG A 77 37.65 3.19 16.78
CA ARG A 77 36.62 3.45 17.79
C ARG A 77 35.25 2.90 17.39
N ASN A 78 34.96 2.84 16.08
CA ASN A 78 33.67 2.40 15.55
C ASN A 78 33.67 0.94 15.07
N VAL A 79 34.75 0.17 15.24
CA VAL A 79 34.81 -1.26 14.87
C VAL A 79 33.63 -2.04 15.46
N LYS A 80 33.24 -1.76 16.71
CA LYS A 80 32.08 -2.41 17.34
C LYS A 80 30.75 -2.11 16.62
N THR A 81 30.60 -0.89 16.10
CA THR A 81 29.41 -0.49 15.33
C THR A 81 29.41 -1.14 13.95
N MET A 82 30.58 -1.20 13.31
CA MET A 82 30.75 -1.89 12.03
C MET A 82 30.46 -3.38 12.14
N ASN A 83 30.95 -4.04 13.19
CA ASN A 83 30.64 -5.45 13.45
C ASN A 83 29.13 -5.66 13.61
N LYS A 84 28.44 -4.82 14.38
CA LYS A 84 26.98 -4.88 14.48
C LYS A 84 26.26 -4.67 13.15
N MET A 85 26.78 -3.79 12.28
CA MET A 85 26.25 -3.64 10.92
C MET A 85 26.47 -4.90 10.08
N PHE A 86 27.64 -5.55 10.19
CA PHE A 86 27.89 -6.81 9.51
C PHE A 86 26.94 -7.91 10.00
N ASP A 87 26.72 -8.02 11.31
CA ASP A 87 25.74 -8.95 11.89
C ASP A 87 24.32 -8.67 11.38
N GLN A 88 23.95 -7.40 11.21
CA GLN A 88 22.65 -7.00 10.64
C GLN A 88 22.53 -7.31 9.16
N ILE A 89 23.61 -7.13 8.39
CA ILE A 89 23.65 -7.48 6.97
C ILE A 89 23.54 -8.99 6.79
N GLU A 90 24.23 -9.76 7.64
CA GLU A 90 24.10 -11.23 7.68
C GLU A 90 22.67 -11.63 8.00
N SER A 91 22.06 -11.06 9.05
CA SER A 91 20.66 -11.31 9.39
C SER A 91 19.69 -10.93 8.26
N ALA A 92 19.94 -9.83 7.55
CA ALA A 92 19.13 -9.41 6.40
C ALA A 92 19.32 -10.36 5.21
N ARG A 93 20.53 -10.87 5.00
CA ARG A 93 20.84 -11.85 3.97
C ARG A 93 20.17 -13.19 4.28
N ASP A 94 20.25 -13.66 5.51
CA ASP A 94 19.60 -14.88 5.99
C ASP A 94 18.08 -14.79 5.82
N PHE A 95 17.49 -13.66 6.22
CA PHE A 95 16.07 -13.40 5.99
C PHE A 95 15.72 -13.40 4.50
N LEU A 96 16.54 -12.77 3.65
CA LEU A 96 16.32 -12.77 2.20
C LEU A 96 16.47 -14.16 1.60
N GLU A 97 17.39 -15.00 2.08
CA GLU A 97 17.54 -16.39 1.66
C GLU A 97 16.32 -17.22 2.07
N ASP A 98 15.81 -17.04 3.29
CA ASP A 98 14.63 -17.73 3.82
C ASP A 98 13.34 -17.33 3.11
N VAL A 99 13.20 -16.05 2.77
CA VAL A 99 11.97 -15.49 2.18
C VAL A 99 12.01 -15.46 0.65
N SER A 100 13.17 -15.60 0.02
CA SER A 100 13.34 -15.66 -1.45
C SER A 100 12.44 -16.71 -2.13
N PRO A 101 12.29 -17.95 -1.61
CA PRO A 101 11.37 -18.93 -2.18
C PRO A 101 9.91 -18.47 -2.12
N LEU A 102 9.48 -17.92 -0.98
CA LEU A 102 8.11 -17.42 -0.78
C LEU A 102 7.79 -16.23 -1.69
N ILE A 103 8.76 -15.32 -1.86
CA ILE A 103 8.66 -14.16 -2.73
C ILE A 103 8.44 -14.58 -4.19
N ARG A 104 9.16 -15.60 -4.67
CA ARG A 104 9.06 -16.01 -6.08
C ARG A 104 7.65 -16.47 -6.45
N GLU A 105 7.05 -17.34 -5.63
CA GLU A 105 5.68 -17.82 -5.85
C GLU A 105 4.66 -16.69 -5.69
N SER A 106 4.81 -15.88 -4.63
CA SER A 106 3.91 -14.75 -4.37
C SER A 106 3.95 -13.68 -5.47
N ILE A 107 5.12 -13.40 -6.04
CA ILE A 107 5.26 -12.45 -7.16
C ILE A 107 4.52 -12.97 -8.40
N ILE A 108 4.62 -14.27 -8.69
CA ILE A 108 3.92 -14.86 -9.83
C ILE A 108 2.41 -14.78 -9.62
N ASP A 109 1.91 -15.07 -8.43
CA ASP A 109 0.48 -14.95 -8.11
C ASP A 109 -0.03 -13.52 -8.19
N ILE A 110 0.76 -12.56 -7.70
CA ILE A 110 0.45 -11.13 -7.84
C ILE A 110 0.41 -10.75 -9.32
N MET A 111 1.39 -11.18 -10.11
CA MET A 111 1.46 -10.87 -11.54
C MET A 111 0.26 -11.46 -12.30
N ASN A 112 -0.13 -12.70 -12.00
CA ASN A 112 -1.31 -13.33 -12.58
C ASN A 112 -2.61 -12.59 -12.19
N LYS A 113 -2.74 -12.14 -10.93
CA LYS A 113 -3.89 -11.34 -10.49
C LYS A 113 -3.92 -9.97 -11.15
N LEU A 114 -2.77 -9.31 -11.29
CA LEU A 114 -2.69 -8.02 -11.96
C LEU A 114 -3.03 -8.16 -13.45
N ASP A 115 -2.57 -9.22 -14.12
CA ASP A 115 -2.96 -9.53 -15.49
C ASP A 115 -4.47 -9.82 -15.61
N GLU A 116 -5.03 -10.58 -14.68
CA GLU A 116 -6.48 -10.82 -14.61
C GLU A 116 -7.26 -9.50 -14.45
N TYR A 117 -6.77 -8.59 -13.61
CA TYR A 117 -7.37 -7.27 -13.41
C TYR A 117 -7.24 -6.38 -14.64
N ASP A 118 -6.11 -6.41 -15.35
CA ASP A 118 -5.93 -5.70 -16.60
C ASP A 118 -6.88 -6.23 -17.68
N ARG A 119 -6.94 -7.56 -17.87
CA ARG A 119 -7.85 -8.22 -18.81
C ARG A 119 -9.33 -7.95 -18.51
N LYS A 120 -9.70 -7.85 -17.24
CA LYS A 120 -11.06 -7.47 -16.82
C LYS A 120 -11.32 -5.97 -16.94
N GLY A 121 -10.32 -5.16 -17.30
CA GLY A 121 -10.45 -3.74 -17.54
C GLY A 121 -10.44 -2.88 -16.27
N TYR A 122 -10.01 -3.41 -15.11
CA TYR A 122 -9.97 -2.64 -13.86
C TYR A 122 -9.04 -1.42 -13.98
N PHE A 123 -7.88 -1.56 -14.62
CA PHE A 123 -6.97 -0.42 -14.80
C PHE A 123 -7.55 0.63 -15.74
N GLN A 124 -8.24 0.22 -16.81
CA GLN A 124 -8.93 1.16 -17.69
C GLN A 124 -10.06 1.88 -16.97
N PHE A 125 -10.83 1.16 -16.16
CA PHE A 125 -11.89 1.73 -15.33
C PHE A 125 -11.34 2.75 -14.33
N ILE A 126 -10.26 2.43 -13.60
CA ILE A 126 -9.62 3.36 -12.66
C ILE A 126 -9.11 4.60 -13.39
N LYS A 127 -8.43 4.42 -14.53
CA LYS A 127 -7.92 5.53 -15.34
C LYS A 127 -9.04 6.43 -15.86
N GLN A 128 -10.17 5.87 -16.29
CA GLN A 128 -11.32 6.65 -16.75
C GLN A 128 -12.09 7.29 -15.58
N SER A 129 -12.05 6.64 -14.40
CA SER A 129 -12.68 7.17 -13.19
C SER A 129 -12.02 8.45 -12.73
N GLU A 130 -10.72 8.65 -13.01
CA GLU A 130 -10.02 9.92 -12.73
C GLU A 130 -10.74 11.10 -13.38
N THR A 131 -11.09 11.00 -14.67
CA THR A 131 -11.84 12.05 -15.38
C THR A 131 -13.25 12.25 -14.83
N ILE A 132 -13.92 11.18 -14.40
CA ILE A 132 -15.23 11.28 -13.77
C ILE A 132 -15.12 12.03 -12.43
N ILE A 133 -14.13 11.66 -11.61
CA ILE A 133 -13.87 12.28 -10.31
C ILE A 133 -13.49 13.75 -10.49
N GLU A 134 -12.63 14.06 -11.44
CA GLU A 134 -12.23 15.43 -11.77
C GLU A 134 -13.45 16.27 -12.20
N ASN A 135 -14.26 15.78 -13.14
CA ASN A 135 -15.49 16.46 -13.56
C ASN A 135 -16.47 16.69 -12.40
N VAL A 136 -16.57 15.75 -11.47
CA VAL A 136 -17.38 15.91 -10.26
C VAL A 136 -16.76 17.00 -9.37
N ILE A 137 -15.47 16.95 -9.07
CA ILE A 137 -14.80 17.94 -8.21
C ILE A 137 -14.84 19.35 -8.83
N THR A 138 -14.75 19.49 -10.16
CA THR A 138 -14.81 20.80 -10.83
C THR A 138 -16.24 21.34 -10.94
N SER A 139 -17.25 20.46 -10.99
CA SER A 139 -18.65 20.86 -11.17
C SER A 139 -19.38 21.10 -9.85
N PHE A 140 -18.86 20.56 -8.74
CA PHE A 140 -19.48 20.61 -7.43
C PHE A 140 -18.58 21.38 -6.46
N SER A 141 -19.17 22.29 -5.70
CA SER A 141 -18.46 22.97 -4.61
C SER A 141 -18.14 21.97 -3.47
N PRO A 142 -17.18 22.28 -2.58
CA PRO A 142 -16.92 21.45 -1.39
C PRO A 142 -18.17 21.19 -0.55
N GLU A 143 -19.07 22.17 -0.47
CA GLU A 143 -20.37 22.08 0.19
C GLU A 143 -21.29 21.06 -0.49
N ASP A 144 -21.31 21.03 -1.83
CA ASP A 144 -22.11 20.08 -2.60
C ASP A 144 -21.61 18.64 -2.43
N VAL A 145 -20.28 18.44 -2.42
CA VAL A 145 -19.67 17.12 -2.19
C VAL A 145 -20.00 16.61 -0.78
N LYS A 146 -19.99 17.50 0.21
CA LYS A 146 -20.38 17.15 1.58
C LYS A 146 -21.87 16.77 1.65
N ALA A 147 -22.75 17.58 1.04
CA ALA A 147 -24.18 17.27 0.98
C ALA A 147 -24.45 15.95 0.25
N LEU A 148 -23.69 15.64 -0.81
CA LEU A 148 -23.75 14.37 -1.53
C LEU A 148 -23.34 13.20 -0.61
N GLY A 149 -22.22 13.33 0.10
CA GLY A 149 -21.75 12.33 1.06
C GLY A 149 -22.75 12.06 2.18
N ASP A 150 -23.34 13.12 2.75
CA ASP A 150 -24.34 13.02 3.82
C ASP A 150 -25.65 12.34 3.35
N ASN A 151 -25.98 12.45 2.06
CA ASN A 151 -27.23 11.92 1.48
C ASN A 151 -27.04 10.71 0.56
N ILE A 152 -25.82 10.16 0.45
CA ILE A 152 -25.52 9.11 -0.53
C ILE A 152 -26.41 7.87 -0.36
N VAL A 153 -26.73 7.48 0.87
CA VAL A 153 -27.61 6.35 1.17
C VAL A 153 -29.02 6.61 0.65
N THR A 154 -29.55 7.82 0.85
CA THR A 154 -30.88 8.22 0.37
C THR A 154 -30.95 8.26 -1.16
N ILE A 155 -29.89 8.78 -1.80
CA ILE A 155 -29.78 8.81 -3.26
C ILE A 155 -29.74 7.38 -3.82
N LEU A 156 -28.90 6.51 -3.27
CA LEU A 156 -28.79 5.11 -3.72
C LEU A 156 -30.11 4.33 -3.53
N ASN A 157 -30.81 4.56 -2.42
CA ASN A 157 -32.14 3.96 -2.20
C ASN A 157 -33.18 4.50 -3.19
N THR A 158 -33.14 5.80 -3.51
CA THR A 158 -34.02 6.39 -4.53
C THR A 158 -33.76 5.77 -5.91
N ILE A 159 -32.49 5.69 -6.32
CA ILE A 159 -32.10 5.04 -7.58
C ILE A 159 -32.58 3.59 -7.60
N LYS A 160 -32.32 2.83 -6.52
CA LYS A 160 -32.79 1.45 -6.38
C LYS A 160 -34.31 1.34 -6.56
N ASN A 161 -35.08 2.24 -5.95
CA ASN A 161 -36.55 2.27 -6.06
C ASN A 161 -37.01 2.62 -7.48
N LEU A 162 -36.34 3.55 -8.16
CA LEU A 162 -36.63 3.91 -9.56
C LEU A 162 -36.26 2.80 -10.54
N THR A 163 -35.23 2.02 -10.24
CA THR A 163 -34.81 0.86 -11.04
C THR A 163 -35.63 -0.41 -10.78
N GLN A 164 -36.67 -0.36 -9.94
CA GLN A 164 -37.57 -1.50 -9.77
C GLN A 164 -38.34 -1.76 -11.07
N PRO A 165 -38.64 -3.03 -11.42
CA PRO A 165 -39.28 -3.40 -12.68
C PRO A 165 -40.57 -2.61 -12.97
N ASP A 166 -41.43 -2.47 -11.96
CA ASP A 166 -42.71 -1.76 -12.10
C ASP A 166 -42.53 -0.27 -12.43
N MET A 167 -41.49 0.37 -11.87
CA MET A 167 -41.19 1.78 -12.12
C MET A 167 -40.53 2.01 -13.47
N LEU A 168 -39.58 1.15 -13.85
CA LEU A 168 -39.00 1.19 -15.19
C LEU A 168 -40.08 1.00 -16.27
N GLN A 169 -41.02 0.08 -16.05
CA GLN A 169 -42.12 -0.15 -16.97
C GLN A 169 -43.05 1.08 -17.07
N ALA A 170 -43.39 1.70 -15.94
CA ALA A 170 -44.19 2.92 -15.92
C ALA A 170 -43.51 4.08 -16.68
N ILE A 171 -42.20 4.29 -16.46
CA ILE A 171 -41.39 5.31 -17.15
C ILE A 171 -41.35 5.02 -18.66
N ASN A 172 -41.06 3.78 -19.05
CA ASN A 172 -41.01 3.40 -20.47
C ASN A 172 -42.35 3.58 -21.18
N ASN A 173 -43.46 3.26 -20.49
CA ASN A 173 -44.81 3.51 -21.01
C ASN A 173 -45.07 5.01 -21.17
N ALA A 174 -44.72 5.83 -20.18
CA ALA A 174 -44.87 7.29 -20.24
C ALA A 174 -44.06 7.92 -21.39
N VAL A 175 -42.80 7.51 -21.55
CA VAL A 175 -41.94 7.97 -22.66
C VAL A 175 -42.49 7.54 -24.01
N SER A 176 -43.03 6.32 -24.10
CA SER A 176 -43.66 5.82 -25.33
C SER A 176 -44.94 6.56 -25.70
N VAL A 177 -45.72 7.01 -24.70
CA VAL A 177 -46.89 7.86 -24.91
C VAL A 177 -46.46 9.26 -25.34
N TYR A 178 -45.47 9.86 -24.67
CA TYR A 178 -44.94 11.18 -25.03
C TYR A 178 -44.46 11.24 -26.48
N LYS A 179 -43.71 10.24 -26.95
CA LYS A 179 -43.24 10.15 -28.35
C LYS A 179 -44.37 9.99 -29.37
N LYS A 180 -45.55 9.52 -28.95
CA LYS A 180 -46.71 9.27 -29.82
C LYS A 180 -47.69 10.45 -29.86
N LEU A 181 -47.60 11.35 -28.88
CA LEU A 181 -48.39 12.57 -28.88
C LEU A 181 -47.62 13.58 -29.73
N ASP A 182 -48.16 13.95 -30.89
CA ASP A 182 -47.77 15.19 -31.54
C ASP A 182 -48.31 16.32 -30.65
N ILE A 183 -47.42 17.05 -29.99
CA ILE A 183 -47.77 17.98 -28.89
C ILE A 183 -48.29 19.32 -29.44
N GLU A 184 -48.38 19.48 -30.76
CA GLU A 184 -49.05 20.62 -31.38
C GLU A 184 -50.56 20.42 -31.34
N ILE A 185 -51.19 20.93 -30.28
CA ILE A 185 -52.65 21.11 -30.24
C ILE A 185 -52.98 22.29 -31.16
N GLU A 186 -53.11 22.03 -32.46
CA GLU A 186 -53.42 23.07 -33.47
C GLU A 186 -54.89 23.52 -33.43
N ASP A 187 -55.80 22.76 -32.81
CA ASP A 187 -57.23 23.04 -32.86
C ASP A 187 -57.79 23.68 -31.58
N ASP A 188 -58.59 24.75 -31.76
CA ASP A 188 -59.43 25.35 -30.71
C ASP A 188 -60.44 24.32 -30.18
N VAL A 189 -60.08 23.65 -29.08
CA VAL A 189 -60.93 22.65 -28.45
C VAL A 189 -62.21 23.30 -27.92
N SER A 190 -63.37 22.92 -28.48
CA SER A 190 -64.66 23.48 -28.07
C SER A 190 -65.06 23.05 -26.65
N TYR A 191 -65.64 23.96 -25.87
CA TYR A 191 -66.17 23.67 -24.52
C TYR A 191 -67.12 22.46 -24.48
N PHE A 192 -67.90 22.24 -25.54
CA PHE A 192 -68.78 21.07 -25.63
C PHE A 192 -68.01 19.77 -25.82
N GLN A 193 -66.95 19.79 -26.64
CA GLN A 193 -66.07 18.64 -26.83
C GLN A 193 -65.34 18.29 -25.53
N LEU A 194 -64.85 19.27 -24.77
CA LEU A 194 -64.26 19.04 -23.45
C LEU A 194 -65.26 18.37 -22.50
N PHE A 195 -66.50 18.84 -22.45
CA PHE A 195 -67.53 18.26 -21.60
C PHE A 195 -67.88 16.82 -22.00
N LYS A 196 -67.96 16.55 -23.31
CA LYS A 196 -68.17 15.19 -23.83
C LYS A 196 -66.98 14.28 -23.51
N THR A 197 -65.75 14.78 -23.63
CA THR A 197 -64.51 14.06 -23.33
C THR A 197 -64.39 13.73 -21.84
N MET A 198 -64.83 14.62 -20.94
CA MET A 198 -64.89 14.30 -19.49
C MET A 198 -65.79 13.09 -19.17
N ASN A 199 -66.75 12.80 -20.05
CA ASN A 199 -67.69 11.71 -19.87
C ASN A 199 -67.20 10.37 -20.47
N THR A 200 -66.04 10.34 -21.13
CA THR A 200 -65.52 9.10 -21.72
C THR A 200 -65.03 8.13 -20.64
N PRO A 201 -65.11 6.80 -20.89
CA PRO A 201 -64.64 5.79 -19.94
C PRO A 201 -63.16 5.97 -19.54
N GLU A 202 -62.33 6.40 -20.48
CA GLU A 202 -60.89 6.62 -20.29
C GLU A 202 -60.64 7.79 -19.33
N MET A 203 -61.30 8.94 -19.55
CA MET A 203 -61.15 10.13 -18.72
C MET A 203 -61.70 9.92 -17.32
N ARG A 204 -62.85 9.24 -17.18
CA ARG A 204 -63.42 8.87 -15.88
C ARG A 204 -62.48 7.95 -15.07
N LYS A 205 -61.85 6.96 -15.72
CA LYS A 205 -60.85 6.09 -15.08
C LYS A 205 -59.60 6.88 -14.68
N GLY A 206 -59.14 7.81 -15.52
CA GLY A 206 -58.01 8.70 -15.22
C GLY A 206 -58.28 9.60 -14.01
N ILE A 207 -59.45 10.25 -13.96
CA ILE A 207 -59.88 11.07 -12.82
C ILE A 207 -59.99 10.22 -11.55
N ALA A 208 -60.61 9.04 -11.62
CA ALA A 208 -60.73 8.15 -10.47
C ALA A 208 -59.36 7.67 -9.95
N PHE A 209 -58.42 7.37 -10.85
CA PHE A 209 -57.04 7.07 -10.47
C PHE A 209 -56.36 8.26 -9.81
N GLY A 210 -56.46 9.47 -10.40
CA GLY A 210 -55.89 10.68 -9.84
C GLY A 210 -56.40 10.98 -8.42
N ILE A 211 -57.71 10.83 -8.19
CA ILE A 211 -58.31 10.98 -6.86
C ILE A 211 -57.74 9.95 -5.88
N LYS A 212 -57.64 8.68 -6.27
CA LYS A 212 -57.05 7.63 -5.41
C LYS A 212 -55.59 7.89 -5.09
N PHE A 213 -54.80 8.29 -6.09
CA PHE A 213 -53.39 8.62 -5.93
C PHE A 213 -53.18 9.78 -4.96
N LEU A 214 -53.94 10.88 -5.13
CA LEU A 214 -53.87 12.04 -4.23
C LEU A 214 -54.27 11.68 -2.80
N LYS A 215 -55.29 10.82 -2.62
CA LYS A 215 -55.69 10.32 -1.31
C LYS A 215 -54.57 9.51 -0.65
N SER A 216 -53.95 8.58 -1.37
CA SER A 216 -52.82 7.78 -0.87
C SER A 216 -51.60 8.63 -0.52
N LEU A 217 -51.32 9.68 -1.30
CA LEU A 217 -50.23 10.62 -1.01
C LEU A 217 -50.47 11.38 0.30
N ALA A 218 -51.70 11.87 0.51
CA ALA A 218 -52.09 12.56 1.74
C ALA A 218 -52.06 11.64 2.98
N GLU A 219 -52.48 10.38 2.84
CA GLU A 219 -52.40 9.35 3.90
C GLU A 219 -50.95 9.01 4.28
N THR A 220 -50.04 8.99 3.31
CA THR A 220 -48.61 8.71 3.56
C THR A 220 -47.94 9.87 4.31
N GLN A 221 -48.27 11.12 3.97
CA GLN A 221 -47.77 12.31 4.67
C GLN A 221 -48.29 12.42 6.11
N THR A 222 -49.57 12.12 6.34
CA THR A 222 -50.17 12.13 7.68
C THR A 222 -49.64 11.02 8.60
N THR A 223 -49.22 9.88 8.03
CA THR A 223 -48.61 8.78 8.79
C THR A 223 -47.18 9.11 9.22
N ASN A 224 -46.38 9.74 8.36
CA ASN A 224 -45.03 10.20 8.70
C ASN A 224 -45.01 11.40 9.67
N GLY A 225 -46.03 12.27 9.63
CA GLY A 225 -46.22 13.36 10.59
C GLY A 225 -46.57 12.89 12.02
N LYS A 226 -47.26 11.75 12.17
CA LYS A 226 -47.58 11.18 13.50
C LYS A 226 -46.39 10.49 14.17
N LEU A 227 -45.46 9.94 13.40
CA LEU A 227 -44.22 9.32 13.92
C LEU A 227 -43.24 10.36 14.48
N THR A 228 -43.28 11.60 14.00
CA THR A 228 -42.44 12.71 14.48
C THR A 228 -42.99 13.39 15.73
N THR A 229 -44.31 13.40 15.95
CA THR A 229 -44.91 13.91 17.20
C THR A 229 -44.74 12.95 18.38
N VAL A 230 -44.87 11.63 18.17
CA VAL A 230 -44.72 10.64 19.24
C VAL A 230 -43.30 10.57 19.80
N LYS A 231 -42.27 10.81 18.97
CA LYS A 231 -40.87 10.86 19.46
C LYS A 231 -40.55 12.11 20.30
N LYS A 232 -41.26 13.23 20.11
CA LYS A 232 -41.06 14.45 20.92
C LYS A 232 -41.72 14.38 22.31
N GLU A 233 -42.77 13.59 22.47
CA GLU A 233 -43.45 13.44 23.78
C GLU A 233 -42.79 12.39 24.70
N GLN A 234 -41.85 11.58 24.20
CA GLN A 234 -41.11 10.59 25.00
C GLN A 234 -39.72 11.07 25.48
N THR A 235 -39.39 12.36 25.31
CA THR A 235 -38.10 12.93 25.72
C THR A 235 -38.19 14.09 26.73
N ASN A 236 -39.31 14.20 27.46
CA ASN A 236 -39.41 15.06 28.65
C ASN A 236 -39.69 14.22 29.90
#